data_AF-A0A1F4Y1B0-F1
#
_entry.id   AF-A0A1F4Y1B0-F1
#
_cell.length_a   1.000
_cell.length_b   1.000
_cell.length_c   1.000
_cell.angle_alpha   90.00
_cell.angle_beta   90.00
_cell.angle_gamma   90.00
#
_symmetry.space_group_name_H-M   'P 1'
#
loop_
_entity.id
_entity.type
_entity.pdbx_description
1 polymer ?
#
loop_
_entity_poly.entity_id
_entity_poly.type
_entity_poly.pdbx_seq_one_letter_code
_entity_poly.pdbx_strand_id
1 'polypeptide(L)'
;MKKVLISIAVGLGFLVPAVVLAQSPTTGLLNVYVQVINPTGVAYSPSNFTVAVSGNSPSLTSFQGSQSGTLVSINPGSYAVTVINQYGFNPSYSVGCDNTVSAGQTQLCVITMSGGTFNPPTTLFPWTAAPPPLSCYNETPTVSLGQSARFSVQGGSGFTYNWSTATQNFPNIGPVLTTTFSVSGMQTVTVTNANQTAVCTVTVLPTYAPYAPLPAAPGTTLYQQYPQNYSAYVAPRMPNTGSEPSNGTEVAFAVVLVLGAAFMTYPYVKKALAVVVR
;
A
#
# COMPACT_ATOMS: atom_id res chain seq x y z
N MET A 1 -35.56 19.69 59.72
CA MET A 1 -35.50 20.62 58.57
C MET A 1 -34.02 20.70 58.18
N LYS A 2 -33.51 20.31 57.01
CA LYS A 2 -33.97 20.43 55.61
C LYS A 2 -33.56 19.17 54.81
N LYS A 3 -34.45 18.72 53.92
CA LYS A 3 -34.14 17.84 52.79
C LYS A 3 -33.48 18.68 51.69
N VAL A 4 -32.45 18.20 51.01
CA VAL A 4 -32.05 18.72 49.69
C VAL A 4 -31.79 17.57 48.72
N LEU A 5 -32.31 17.76 47.52
CA LEU A 5 -32.62 16.82 46.45
C LEU A 5 -31.41 16.39 45.60
N ILE A 6 -31.62 15.25 44.97
CA ILE A 6 -30.98 14.64 43.79
C ILE A 6 -30.62 15.67 42.70
N SER A 7 -29.44 15.52 42.09
CA SER A 7 -29.20 15.90 40.68
C SER A 7 -28.24 14.91 40.04
N ILE A 8 -28.81 14.02 39.23
CA ILE A 8 -28.13 13.17 38.25
C ILE A 8 -27.74 14.09 37.08
N ALA A 9 -26.45 14.25 36.80
CA ALA A 9 -25.96 14.84 35.57
C ALA A 9 -25.38 13.72 34.70
N VAL A 10 -26.22 13.19 33.79
CA VAL A 10 -25.79 12.42 32.63
C VAL A 10 -25.05 13.40 31.72
N GLY A 11 -23.72 13.40 31.80
CA GLY A 11 -22.85 14.16 30.92
C GLY A 11 -22.75 13.48 29.56
N LEU A 12 -23.33 14.14 28.56
CA LEU A 12 -23.34 13.83 27.14
C LEU A 12 -21.98 13.30 26.63
N GLY A 13 -22.07 12.34 25.72
CA GLY A 13 -20.95 11.78 24.99
C GLY A 13 -20.10 12.85 24.31
N PHE A 14 -18.82 12.87 24.67
CA PHE A 14 -17.77 13.42 23.82
C PHE A 14 -17.60 12.47 22.63
N LEU A 15 -18.32 12.76 21.55
CA LEU A 15 -17.86 12.41 20.21
C LEU A 15 -16.58 13.21 19.97
N VAL A 16 -15.44 12.63 20.34
CA VAL A 16 -14.16 13.09 19.81
C VAL A 16 -14.21 12.75 18.32
N PRO A 17 -14.19 13.72 17.39
CA PRO A 17 -13.96 13.37 16.00
C PRO A 17 -12.61 12.67 15.98
N ALA A 18 -12.57 11.45 15.44
CA ALA A 18 -11.32 10.76 15.16
C ALA A 18 -10.50 11.68 14.24
N VAL A 19 -9.59 12.45 14.83
CA VAL A 19 -8.53 13.13 14.10
C VAL A 19 -7.71 12.00 13.51
N VAL A 20 -7.91 11.76 12.22
CA VAL A 20 -7.00 10.93 11.42
C VAL A 20 -5.64 11.65 11.51
N LEU A 21 -4.75 11.12 12.35
CA LEU A 21 -3.35 11.54 12.35
C LEU A 21 -2.80 11.13 10.99
N ALA A 22 -2.77 12.06 10.04
CA ALA A 22 -1.97 11.92 8.83
C ALA A 22 -0.52 11.80 9.30
N GLN A 23 0.00 10.57 9.42
CA GLN A 23 1.39 10.35 9.77
C GLN A 23 2.24 11.09 8.75
N SER A 24 3.07 12.01 9.23
CA SER A 24 4.04 12.68 8.37
C SER A 24 4.97 11.60 7.79
N PRO A 25 5.16 11.56 6.46
CA PRO A 25 6.01 10.55 5.84
C PRO A 25 7.41 10.64 6.45
N THR A 26 7.95 9.50 6.89
CA THR A 26 9.28 9.40 7.50
C THR A 26 10.39 9.17 6.47
N THR A 27 10.02 8.85 5.24
CA THR A 27 10.93 8.55 4.12
C THR A 27 10.63 9.44 2.91
N GLY A 28 11.64 9.67 2.07
CA GLY A 28 11.50 10.22 0.73
C GLY A 28 11.24 9.12 -0.31
N LEU A 29 10.92 9.52 -1.53
CA LEU A 29 10.70 8.65 -2.68
C LEU A 29 11.59 9.08 -3.85
N LEU A 30 12.16 8.12 -4.56
CA LEU A 30 12.87 8.32 -5.82
C LEU A 30 12.08 7.64 -6.92
N ASN A 31 11.81 8.35 -8.01
CA ASN A 31 11.23 7.79 -9.22
C ASN A 31 12.29 7.76 -10.32
N VAL A 32 12.79 6.56 -10.62
CA VAL A 32 13.95 6.36 -11.49
C VAL A 32 13.51 5.81 -12.84
N TYR A 33 13.76 6.56 -13.90
CA TYR A 33 13.47 6.17 -15.28
C TYR A 33 14.75 5.85 -16.02
N VAL A 34 14.71 4.79 -16.82
CA VAL A 34 15.79 4.44 -17.74
C VAL A 34 15.26 4.46 -19.16
N GLN A 35 15.94 5.19 -20.02
CA GLN A 35 15.66 5.25 -21.45
C GLN A 35 16.91 4.90 -22.25
N VAL A 36 16.71 4.30 -23.41
CA VAL A 36 17.79 3.76 -24.24
C VAL A 36 17.67 4.33 -25.65
N ILE A 37 18.75 4.95 -26.12
CA ILE A 37 18.92 5.43 -27.48
C ILE A 37 19.84 4.43 -28.19
N ASN A 38 19.22 3.50 -28.92
CA ASN A 38 19.92 2.44 -29.61
C ASN A 38 20.59 2.93 -30.91
N PRO A 39 21.84 2.52 -31.19
CA PRO A 39 22.43 2.70 -32.51
C PRO A 39 21.76 1.76 -33.53
N THR A 40 21.92 2.05 -34.83
CA THR A 40 21.33 1.26 -35.91
C THR A 40 21.74 -0.21 -35.83
N GLY A 41 20.76 -1.12 -35.84
CA GLY A 41 20.99 -2.57 -35.82
C GLY A 41 21.13 -3.20 -34.43
N VAL A 42 20.96 -2.41 -33.35
CA VAL A 42 21.00 -2.88 -31.96
C VAL A 42 19.65 -2.59 -31.30
N ALA A 43 19.17 -3.50 -30.46
CA ALA A 43 17.89 -3.35 -29.74
C ALA A 43 18.06 -3.70 -28.26
N TYR A 44 18.62 -2.77 -27.48
CA TYR A 44 18.62 -2.86 -26.02
C TYR A 44 17.38 -2.20 -25.46
N SER A 45 16.77 -2.87 -24.49
CA SER A 45 15.66 -2.36 -23.71
C SER A 45 16.17 -1.79 -22.38
N PRO A 46 15.42 -0.90 -21.71
CA PRO A 46 15.78 -0.36 -20.40
C PRO A 46 16.13 -1.44 -19.36
N SER A 47 15.46 -2.58 -19.41
CA SER A 47 15.66 -3.70 -18.46
C SER A 47 16.94 -4.48 -18.69
N ASN A 48 17.66 -4.23 -19.79
CA ASN A 48 19.02 -4.75 -19.96
C ASN A 48 20.01 -4.02 -19.04
N PHE A 49 19.73 -2.78 -18.66
CA PHE A 49 20.60 -1.97 -17.81
C PHE A 49 20.19 -2.14 -16.34
N THR A 50 21.17 -2.39 -15.48
CA THR A 50 21.02 -2.52 -14.04
C THR A 50 21.43 -1.21 -13.38
N VAL A 51 20.50 -0.66 -12.60
CA VAL A 51 20.66 0.58 -11.86
C VAL A 51 21.04 0.25 -10.42
N ALA A 52 21.96 1.02 -9.85
CA ALA A 52 22.30 1.02 -8.44
C ALA A 52 21.88 2.34 -7.79
N VAL A 53 21.29 2.25 -6.60
CA VAL A 53 20.97 3.40 -5.76
C VAL A 53 21.82 3.34 -4.51
N SER A 54 22.55 4.42 -4.28
CA SER A 54 23.33 4.66 -3.07
C SER A 54 22.69 5.78 -2.26
N GLY A 55 22.74 5.68 -0.94
CA GLY A 55 22.18 6.67 -0.03
C GLY A 55 21.73 6.04 1.29
N ASN A 56 20.88 6.76 2.02
CA ASN A 56 20.47 6.36 3.36
C ASN A 56 19.36 5.28 3.31
N SER A 57 19.76 4.00 3.33
CA SER A 57 18.87 2.84 3.39
C SER A 57 17.75 2.83 2.33
N PRO A 58 18.08 2.81 1.02
CA PRO A 58 17.08 2.66 -0.02
C PRO A 58 16.38 1.30 0.07
N SER A 59 15.09 1.23 -0.26
CA SER A 59 14.32 -0.02 -0.30
C SER A 59 14.83 -0.99 -1.36
N LEU A 60 15.41 -0.47 -2.43
CA LEU A 60 16.08 -1.21 -3.49
C LEU A 60 17.44 -0.58 -3.74
N THR A 61 18.50 -1.30 -3.39
CA THR A 61 19.89 -0.89 -3.68
C THR A 61 20.27 -1.14 -5.15
N SER A 62 19.59 -2.08 -5.82
CA SER A 62 19.79 -2.38 -7.23
C SER A 62 18.53 -2.96 -7.88
N PHE A 63 18.27 -2.61 -9.14
CA PHE A 63 17.12 -3.10 -9.91
C PHE A 63 17.39 -2.99 -11.43
N GLN A 64 16.60 -3.70 -12.24
CA GLN A 64 16.64 -3.55 -13.69
C GLN A 64 15.90 -2.27 -14.11
N GLY A 65 16.46 -1.57 -15.09
CA GLY A 65 15.93 -0.32 -15.61
C GLY A 65 14.54 -0.46 -16.21
N SER A 66 13.76 0.62 -16.15
CA SER A 66 12.37 0.65 -16.61
C SER A 66 12.06 1.99 -17.26
N GLN A 67 11.44 1.96 -18.44
CA GLN A 67 10.90 3.17 -19.08
C GLN A 67 9.61 3.65 -18.41
N SER A 68 8.92 2.78 -17.69
CA SER A 68 7.75 3.14 -16.88
C SER A 68 8.12 3.70 -15.50
N GLY A 69 9.43 3.76 -15.18
CA GLY A 69 9.93 4.20 -13.89
C GLY A 69 10.07 3.05 -12.89
N THR A 70 10.79 3.32 -11.80
CA THR A 70 10.95 2.45 -10.64
C THR A 70 10.91 3.31 -9.39
N LEU A 71 10.03 2.96 -8.45
CA LEU A 71 9.87 3.69 -7.20
C LEU A 71 10.74 3.06 -6.12
N VAL A 72 11.57 3.89 -5.50
CA VAL A 72 12.48 3.51 -4.41
C VAL A 72 12.21 4.42 -3.22
N SER A 73 11.85 3.86 -2.07
CA SER A 73 11.77 4.64 -0.84
C SER A 73 13.16 4.72 -0.20
N ILE A 74 13.48 5.86 0.41
CA ILE A 74 14.80 6.09 0.99
C ILE A 74 14.68 7.04 2.18
N ASN A 75 15.52 6.86 3.20
CA ASN A 75 15.54 7.81 4.31
C ASN A 75 16.07 9.17 3.84
N PRO A 76 15.69 10.27 4.51
CA PRO A 76 16.18 11.59 4.17
C PRO A 76 17.71 11.66 4.17
N GLY A 77 18.26 12.39 3.19
CA GLY A 77 19.70 12.56 3.00
C GLY A 77 20.12 12.64 1.54
N SER A 78 21.42 12.64 1.32
CA SER A 78 22.03 12.56 -0.01
C SER A 78 21.90 11.16 -0.59
N TYR A 79 21.63 11.08 -1.89
CA TYR A 79 21.57 9.84 -2.66
C TYR A 79 22.19 10.05 -4.03
N ALA A 80 22.69 8.96 -4.61
CA ALA A 80 23.19 8.93 -5.98
C ALA A 80 22.74 7.65 -6.68
N VAL A 81 22.25 7.80 -7.91
CA VAL A 81 21.76 6.75 -8.79
C VAL A 81 22.73 6.56 -9.94
N THR A 82 23.21 5.34 -10.14
CA THR A 82 24.23 5.01 -11.14
C THR A 82 23.84 3.77 -11.95
N VAL A 83 24.47 3.55 -13.09
CA VAL A 83 24.27 2.34 -13.91
C VAL A 83 25.52 1.47 -13.80
N ILE A 84 25.32 0.20 -13.47
CA ILE A 84 26.39 -0.75 -13.19
C ILE A 84 27.00 -1.29 -14.50
N ASN A 85 26.14 -1.69 -15.44
CA ASN A 85 26.48 -2.39 -16.67
C ASN A 85 26.13 -1.53 -17.89
N GLN A 86 27.15 -1.02 -18.56
CA GLN A 86 26.98 -0.02 -19.61
C GLN A 86 26.97 -0.59 -21.03
N TYR A 87 27.54 -1.79 -21.26
CA TYR A 87 27.52 -2.49 -22.56
C TYR A 87 27.94 -1.65 -23.79
N GLY A 88 28.85 -0.69 -23.61
CA GLY A 88 29.27 0.23 -24.68
C GLY A 88 28.32 1.39 -24.96
N PHE A 89 27.30 1.58 -24.11
CA PHE A 89 26.49 2.79 -24.03
C PHE A 89 27.07 3.75 -23.00
N ASN A 90 26.90 5.05 -23.23
CA ASN A 90 27.27 6.10 -22.30
C ASN A 90 26.03 6.54 -21.51
N PRO A 91 26.04 6.49 -20.16
CA PRO A 91 24.96 7.02 -19.35
C PRO A 91 25.05 8.55 -19.24
N SER A 92 23.92 9.22 -19.38
CA SER A 92 23.73 10.62 -18.95
C SER A 92 22.63 10.68 -17.90
N TYR A 93 22.85 11.47 -16.86
CA TYR A 93 21.98 11.55 -15.69
C TYR A 93 21.30 12.92 -15.60
N SER A 94 20.02 12.93 -15.22
CA SER A 94 19.34 14.17 -14.85
C SER A 94 19.84 14.72 -13.50
N VAL A 95 19.54 15.98 -13.22
CA VAL A 95 19.88 16.65 -11.95
C VAL A 95 19.25 16.00 -10.70
N GLY A 96 18.24 15.14 -10.88
CA GLY A 96 17.59 14.40 -9.80
C GLY A 96 18.14 13.00 -9.58
N CYS A 97 19.23 12.62 -10.26
CA CYS A 97 19.89 11.32 -10.03
C CYS A 97 20.99 11.39 -8.96
N ASP A 98 21.52 12.57 -8.66
CA ASP A 98 22.50 12.80 -7.58
C ASP A 98 22.10 14.08 -6.84
N ASN A 99 21.37 13.92 -5.74
CA ASN A 99 20.78 15.04 -5.02
C ASN A 99 20.46 14.65 -3.56
N THR A 100 19.80 15.56 -2.84
CA THR A 100 19.23 15.32 -1.53
C THR A 100 17.72 15.11 -1.62
N VAL A 101 17.19 14.25 -0.76
CA VAL A 101 15.75 14.02 -0.62
C VAL A 101 15.35 14.18 0.84
N SER A 102 14.25 14.90 1.06
CA SER A 102 13.64 15.10 2.38
C SER A 102 12.49 14.10 2.61
N ALA A 103 12.06 13.97 3.86
CA ALA A 103 10.93 13.11 4.19
C ALA A 103 9.64 13.61 3.49
N GLY A 104 8.90 12.73 2.83
CA GLY A 104 7.72 13.09 2.03
C GLY A 104 8.02 13.76 0.69
N GLN A 105 9.28 14.02 0.38
CA GLN A 105 9.68 14.53 -0.93
C GLN A 105 9.84 13.38 -1.91
N THR A 106 9.39 13.60 -3.15
CA THR A 106 9.64 12.69 -4.26
C THR A 106 10.60 13.34 -5.24
N GLN A 107 11.64 12.63 -5.64
CA GLN A 107 12.64 13.07 -6.61
C GLN A 107 12.54 12.29 -7.93
N LEU A 108 12.84 12.96 -9.04
CA LEU A 108 12.78 12.38 -10.38
C LEU A 108 14.20 12.21 -10.96
N CYS A 109 14.63 10.96 -11.11
CA CYS A 109 15.88 10.61 -11.78
C CYS A 109 15.57 10.05 -13.17
N VAL A 110 16.21 10.60 -14.20
CA VAL A 110 16.13 10.10 -15.57
C VAL A 110 17.54 9.77 -16.04
N ILE A 111 17.73 8.52 -16.45
CA ILE A 111 18.98 8.00 -16.96
C ILE A 111 18.80 7.69 -18.44
N THR A 112 19.62 8.31 -19.28
CA THR A 112 19.64 8.04 -20.72
C THR A 112 20.89 7.25 -21.06
N MET A 113 20.71 6.05 -21.61
CA MET A 113 21.79 5.23 -22.15
C MET A 113 21.89 5.48 -23.66
N SER A 114 22.99 6.06 -24.15
CA SER A 114 23.21 6.32 -25.59
C SER A 114 24.38 5.51 -26.14
N GLY A 115 24.17 4.75 -27.21
CA GLY A 115 25.24 3.93 -27.83
C GLY A 115 26.10 4.71 -28.83
N GLY A 116 27.41 4.45 -28.83
CA GLY A 116 28.39 5.01 -29.79
C GLY A 116 29.02 6.36 -29.38
N THR A 117 29.80 6.98 -30.26
CA THR A 117 30.32 8.35 -30.09
C THR A 117 29.21 9.38 -30.34
N PHE A 118 28.09 9.25 -29.63
CA PHE A 118 27.13 10.34 -29.53
C PHE A 118 27.69 11.30 -28.49
N ASN A 119 28.29 12.40 -28.94
CA ASN A 119 28.56 13.56 -28.08
C ASN A 119 27.23 14.31 -28.02
N PRO A 120 26.40 14.14 -26.97
CA PRO A 120 25.14 14.86 -26.92
C PRO A 120 25.48 16.36 -26.94
N PRO A 121 24.87 17.15 -27.84
CA PRO A 121 25.01 18.59 -27.73
C PRO A 121 24.60 19.00 -26.31
N THR A 122 25.43 19.81 -25.65
CA THR A 122 25.21 20.38 -24.31
C THR A 122 23.99 21.29 -24.23
N THR A 123 23.16 21.31 -25.26
CA THR A 123 21.80 21.81 -25.19
C THR A 123 21.04 20.94 -24.19
N LEU A 124 20.64 21.56 -23.08
CA LEU A 124 19.57 21.07 -22.22
C LEU A 124 18.43 20.64 -23.14
N PHE A 125 18.29 19.34 -23.39
CA PHE A 125 17.18 18.84 -24.18
C PHE A 125 15.91 19.25 -23.43
N PRO A 126 15.05 20.10 -24.01
CA PRO A 126 13.74 20.33 -23.47
C PRO A 126 12.89 19.15 -23.96
N TRP A 127 13.20 17.95 -23.47
CA TRP A 127 12.15 16.96 -23.37
C TRP A 127 11.40 17.32 -22.11
N THR A 128 10.35 18.11 -22.27
CA THR A 128 9.19 17.98 -21.39
C THR A 128 8.71 16.54 -21.61
N ALA A 129 9.29 15.62 -20.83
CA ALA A 129 8.78 14.27 -20.72
C ALA A 129 7.29 14.45 -20.41
N ALA A 130 6.43 14.21 -21.39
CA ALA A 130 5.02 14.09 -21.12
C ALA A 130 4.96 12.98 -20.07
N PRO A 131 4.49 13.30 -18.85
CA PRO A 131 4.53 12.34 -17.76
C PRO A 131 3.78 11.09 -18.20
N PRO A 132 4.34 9.89 -17.94
CA PRO A 132 3.75 8.64 -18.41
C PRO A 132 2.25 8.59 -18.06
N PRO A 133 1.39 8.11 -18.97
CA PRO A 133 -0.05 8.05 -18.72
C PRO A 133 -0.32 7.17 -17.50
N LEU A 134 -1.15 7.65 -16.57
CA LEU A 134 -1.52 6.91 -15.38
C LEU A 134 -2.25 5.63 -15.79
N SER A 135 -1.70 4.47 -15.42
CA SER A 135 -2.29 3.16 -15.68
C SER A 135 -2.52 2.45 -14.35
N CYS A 136 -3.73 1.94 -14.17
CA CYS A 136 -4.15 1.20 -12.98
C CYS A 136 -4.20 -0.29 -13.30
N TYR A 137 -3.60 -1.12 -12.42
CA TYR A 137 -3.57 -2.57 -12.54
C TYR A 137 -4.29 -3.21 -11.35
N ASN A 138 -5.15 -4.19 -11.63
CA ASN A 138 -5.67 -5.05 -10.58
C ASN A 138 -4.72 -6.23 -10.36
N GLU A 139 -4.32 -6.46 -9.11
CA GLU A 139 -3.50 -7.64 -8.77
C GLU A 139 -4.38 -8.78 -8.28
N THR A 140 -5.55 -8.45 -7.74
CA THR A 140 -6.56 -9.41 -7.27
C THR A 140 -7.90 -9.13 -7.97
N PRO A 141 -8.20 -9.78 -9.10
CA PRO A 141 -9.39 -9.48 -9.89
C PRO A 141 -10.71 -9.93 -9.23
N THR A 142 -10.64 -10.92 -8.33
CA THR A 142 -11.81 -11.45 -7.62
C THR A 142 -11.49 -11.67 -6.15
N VAL A 143 -12.33 -11.12 -5.27
CA VAL A 143 -12.23 -11.29 -3.81
C VAL A 143 -13.60 -11.61 -3.21
N SER A 144 -13.67 -12.29 -2.07
CA SER A 144 -14.93 -12.44 -1.33
C SER A 144 -15.23 -11.18 -0.51
N LEU A 145 -16.50 -10.96 -0.18
CA LEU A 145 -16.91 -9.86 0.70
C LEU A 145 -16.09 -9.88 2.01
N GLY A 146 -15.53 -8.74 2.40
CA GLY A 146 -14.64 -8.63 3.56
C GLY A 146 -13.19 -9.07 3.36
N GLN A 147 -12.81 -9.63 2.20
CA GLN A 147 -11.40 -9.89 1.86
C GLN A 147 -10.73 -8.63 1.29
N SER A 148 -9.42 -8.51 1.50
CA SER A 148 -8.61 -7.41 0.97
C SER A 148 -8.29 -7.61 -0.51
N ALA A 149 -8.56 -6.60 -1.33
CA ALA A 149 -8.10 -6.52 -2.71
C ALA A 149 -6.90 -5.57 -2.83
N ARG A 150 -6.02 -5.86 -3.78
CA ARG A 150 -4.78 -5.12 -4.02
C ARG A 150 -4.74 -4.56 -5.45
N PHE A 151 -4.32 -3.30 -5.54
CA PHE A 151 -4.22 -2.52 -6.76
C PHE A 151 -2.86 -1.84 -6.81
N SER A 152 -2.28 -1.74 -8.00
CA SER A 152 -1.04 -1.00 -8.25
C SER A 152 -1.19 -0.06 -9.42
N VAL A 153 -0.37 0.99 -9.45
CA VAL A 153 -0.35 1.96 -10.55
C VAL A 153 1.04 2.12 -11.11
N GLN A 154 1.09 2.40 -12.41
CA GLN A 154 2.29 2.85 -13.10
C GLN A 154 2.04 4.18 -13.78
N GLY A 155 3.09 5.01 -13.82
CA GLY A 155 3.03 6.34 -14.40
C GLY A 155 2.35 7.39 -13.52
N GLY A 156 1.92 8.47 -14.15
CA GLY A 156 1.42 9.67 -13.49
C GLY A 156 2.41 10.84 -13.53
N SER A 157 1.88 12.05 -13.36
CA SER A 157 2.62 13.33 -13.41
C SER A 157 2.83 13.98 -12.05
N GLY A 158 2.04 13.58 -11.06
CA GLY A 158 2.07 14.05 -9.69
C GLY A 158 2.92 13.15 -8.80
N PHE A 159 3.42 13.74 -7.72
CA PHE A 159 4.20 13.04 -6.71
C PHE A 159 3.34 12.25 -5.71
N THR A 160 2.02 12.33 -5.85
CA THR A 160 1.04 11.88 -4.88
C THR A 160 -0.06 11.09 -5.55
N TYR A 161 -0.33 9.89 -5.05
CA TYR A 161 -1.42 9.03 -5.52
C TYR A 161 -2.57 9.09 -4.53
N ASN A 162 -3.70 9.58 -5.00
CA ASN A 162 -4.96 9.61 -4.25
C ASN A 162 -5.87 8.54 -4.82
N TRP A 163 -6.31 7.63 -3.96
CA TRP A 163 -7.23 6.58 -4.37
C TRP A 163 -8.63 6.85 -3.84
N SER A 164 -9.64 6.37 -4.54
CA SER A 164 -11.02 6.38 -4.07
C SER A 164 -11.79 5.15 -4.55
N THR A 165 -12.74 4.73 -3.74
CA THR A 165 -13.78 3.78 -4.10
C THR A 165 -15.12 4.53 -4.09
N ALA A 166 -16.22 3.83 -4.40
CA ALA A 166 -17.56 4.42 -4.29
C ALA A 166 -17.91 4.89 -2.86
N THR A 167 -17.23 4.38 -1.83
CA THR A 167 -17.59 4.60 -0.42
C THR A 167 -16.47 5.22 0.42
N GLN A 168 -15.21 5.17 -0.03
CA GLN A 168 -14.05 5.57 0.77
C GLN A 168 -13.04 6.34 -0.07
N ASN A 169 -12.36 7.30 0.57
CA ASN A 169 -11.27 8.07 -0.01
C ASN A 169 -9.96 7.77 0.74
N PHE A 170 -8.89 7.64 -0.02
CA PHE A 170 -7.57 7.20 0.41
C PHE A 170 -6.52 8.20 -0.10
N PRO A 171 -6.37 9.37 0.54
CA PRO A 171 -5.41 10.38 0.12
C PRO A 171 -3.98 9.94 0.42
N ASN A 172 -3.04 10.25 -0.46
CA ASN A 172 -1.60 10.10 -0.26
C ASN A 172 -1.10 8.67 0.09
N ILE A 173 -1.78 7.61 -0.34
CA ILE A 173 -1.39 6.21 0.01
C ILE A 173 -0.14 5.73 -0.75
N GLY A 174 0.18 6.36 -1.88
CA GLY A 174 1.28 5.92 -2.74
C GLY A 174 0.84 4.97 -3.85
N PRO A 175 1.77 4.26 -4.52
CA PRO A 175 1.51 3.56 -5.78
C PRO A 175 0.76 2.22 -5.63
N VAL A 176 0.51 1.76 -4.40
CA VAL A 176 -0.19 0.50 -4.14
C VAL A 176 -1.28 0.74 -3.11
N LEU A 177 -2.51 0.36 -3.44
CA LEU A 177 -3.64 0.38 -2.51
C LEU A 177 -4.04 -1.06 -2.17
N THR A 178 -4.21 -1.32 -0.88
CA THR A 178 -4.86 -2.54 -0.37
C THR A 178 -6.09 -2.13 0.43
N THR A 179 -7.28 -2.59 0.03
CA THR A 179 -8.54 -2.21 0.68
C THR A 179 -9.58 -3.32 0.63
N THR A 180 -10.57 -3.28 1.52
CA THR A 180 -11.68 -4.24 1.62
C THR A 180 -12.98 -3.61 1.12
N PHE A 181 -13.91 -4.43 0.64
CA PHE A 181 -15.21 -3.96 0.16
C PHE A 181 -16.36 -4.51 1.01
N SER A 182 -17.29 -3.62 1.36
CA SER A 182 -18.47 -3.93 2.18
C SER A 182 -19.71 -4.28 1.34
N VAL A 183 -19.63 -4.18 0.02
CA VAL A 183 -20.73 -4.44 -0.93
C VAL A 183 -20.25 -5.40 -2.01
N SER A 184 -21.01 -6.48 -2.23
CA SER A 184 -20.75 -7.46 -3.30
C SER A 184 -21.15 -6.92 -4.67
N GLY A 185 -20.46 -7.37 -5.72
CA GLY A 185 -20.66 -6.92 -7.10
C GLY A 185 -19.37 -6.37 -7.71
N MET A 186 -19.48 -5.77 -8.89
CA MET A 186 -18.36 -5.10 -9.54
C MET A 186 -18.11 -3.75 -8.86
N GLN A 187 -16.93 -3.61 -8.26
CA GLN A 187 -16.52 -2.38 -7.60
C GLN A 187 -15.48 -1.65 -8.43
N THR A 188 -15.59 -0.32 -8.46
CA THR A 188 -14.66 0.57 -9.15
C THR A 188 -13.70 1.20 -8.16
N VAL A 189 -12.44 1.26 -8.55
CA VAL A 189 -11.37 1.93 -7.81
C VAL A 189 -10.74 2.95 -8.74
N THR A 190 -10.74 4.20 -8.31
CA THR A 190 -10.17 5.31 -9.07
C THR A 190 -8.87 5.74 -8.40
N VAL A 191 -7.84 5.96 -9.20
CA VAL A 191 -6.62 6.63 -8.76
C VAL A 191 -6.46 7.95 -9.50
N THR A 192 -6.13 8.99 -8.74
CA THR A 192 -5.84 10.33 -9.24
C THR A 192 -4.40 10.68 -8.87
N ASN A 193 -3.64 11.08 -9.88
CA ASN A 193 -2.26 11.51 -9.74
C ASN A 193 -2.07 12.81 -10.53
N ALA A 194 -2.00 13.94 -9.80
CA ALA A 194 -2.13 15.30 -10.34
C ALA A 194 -3.36 15.45 -11.26
N ASN A 195 -3.18 15.73 -12.55
CA ASN A 195 -4.25 15.93 -13.53
C ASN A 195 -4.66 14.63 -14.27
N GLN A 196 -4.08 13.49 -13.89
CA GLN A 196 -4.35 12.21 -14.52
C GLN A 196 -5.21 11.33 -13.61
N THR A 197 -6.12 10.58 -14.24
CA THR A 197 -7.05 9.70 -13.54
C THR A 197 -7.10 8.35 -14.26
N ALA A 198 -7.00 7.26 -13.50
CA ALA A 198 -7.10 5.90 -14.02
C ALA A 198 -8.05 5.08 -13.15
N VAL A 199 -8.71 4.08 -13.75
CA VAL A 199 -9.75 3.30 -13.08
C VAL A 199 -9.44 1.81 -13.22
N CYS A 200 -9.53 1.10 -12.10
CA CYS A 200 -9.50 -0.35 -12.01
C CYS A 200 -10.86 -0.88 -11.55
N THR A 201 -11.16 -2.13 -11.89
CA THR A 201 -12.32 -2.85 -11.35
C THR A 201 -11.91 -4.12 -10.62
N VAL A 202 -12.71 -4.48 -9.62
CA VAL A 202 -12.60 -5.75 -8.89
C VAL A 202 -13.98 -6.38 -8.76
N THR A 203 -14.04 -7.71 -8.85
CA THR A 203 -15.27 -8.47 -8.62
C THR A 203 -15.33 -8.95 -7.17
N VAL A 204 -16.32 -8.49 -6.41
CA VAL A 204 -16.53 -8.89 -5.02
C VAL A 204 -17.65 -9.91 -4.93
N LEU A 205 -17.31 -11.15 -4.60
CA LEU A 205 -18.28 -12.24 -4.43
C LEU A 205 -19.02 -12.09 -3.09
N PRO A 206 -20.35 -12.26 -3.05
CA PRO A 206 -21.09 -12.24 -1.78
C PRO A 206 -20.66 -13.39 -0.88
N THR A 207 -20.57 -13.13 0.43
CA THR A 207 -20.35 -14.17 1.43
C THR A 207 -21.69 -14.77 1.84
N TYR A 208 -22.20 -15.74 1.06
CA TYR A 208 -23.12 -16.75 1.61
C TYR A 208 -22.98 -18.10 0.88
N ALA A 209 -22.43 -19.09 1.60
CA ALA A 209 -22.70 -20.53 1.42
C ALA A 209 -24.10 -20.84 1.98
N PRO A 210 -24.86 -21.91 1.62
CA PRO A 210 -24.54 -23.14 0.90
C PRO A 210 -25.46 -23.41 -0.32
N TYR A 211 -25.07 -24.33 -1.20
CA TYR A 211 -25.90 -25.00 -2.22
C TYR A 211 -27.37 -25.23 -1.81
N ALA A 212 -28.30 -24.69 -2.59
CA ALA A 212 -29.71 -25.10 -2.54
C ALA A 212 -29.84 -26.56 -3.03
N PRO A 213 -30.71 -27.39 -2.44
CA PRO A 213 -31.03 -28.70 -3.01
C PRO A 213 -31.61 -28.48 -4.40
N LEU A 214 -31.07 -29.20 -5.39
CA LEU A 214 -31.63 -29.26 -6.73
C LEU A 214 -33.12 -29.62 -6.65
N PRO A 215 -34.02 -28.92 -7.36
CA PRO A 215 -35.40 -29.38 -7.48
C PRO A 215 -35.39 -30.75 -8.15
N ALA A 216 -36.04 -31.73 -7.52
CA ALA A 216 -36.25 -33.03 -8.10
C ALA A 216 -36.91 -32.86 -9.48
N ALA A 217 -36.18 -33.27 -10.53
CA ALA A 217 -36.72 -33.37 -11.86
C ALA A 217 -37.89 -34.38 -11.85
N PRO A 218 -39.02 -34.09 -12.51
CA PRO A 218 -40.07 -35.07 -12.67
C PRO A 218 -39.61 -36.11 -13.68
N GLY A 219 -39.54 -37.36 -13.21
CA GLY A 219 -39.34 -38.54 -14.05
C GLY A 219 -37.87 -38.97 -14.13
N THR A 220 -37.50 -39.93 -13.29
CA THR A 220 -36.78 -41.13 -13.76
C THR A 220 -36.81 -42.19 -12.67
N THR A 221 -36.97 -43.42 -13.14
CA THR A 221 -37.22 -44.65 -12.42
C THR A 221 -36.06 -45.08 -11.51
N LEU A 222 -36.46 -45.68 -10.40
CA LEU A 222 -35.66 -46.32 -9.36
C LEU A 222 -34.60 -47.28 -9.90
N TYR A 223 -33.37 -47.13 -9.40
CA TYR A 223 -32.47 -48.24 -9.13
C TYR A 223 -31.85 -48.04 -7.73
N GLN A 224 -32.17 -48.96 -6.81
CA GLN A 224 -31.55 -49.04 -5.50
C GLN A 224 -30.10 -49.51 -5.63
N GLN A 225 -29.16 -48.75 -5.07
CA GLN A 225 -27.88 -49.29 -4.61
C GLN A 225 -27.66 -48.96 -3.14
N TYR A 226 -27.19 -49.99 -2.44
CA TYR A 226 -26.98 -50.11 -1.00
C TYR A 226 -25.94 -49.09 -0.47
N PRO A 227 -26.11 -48.50 0.72
CA PRO A 227 -25.17 -47.51 1.23
C PRO A 227 -23.88 -48.15 1.76
N GLN A 228 -22.72 -47.68 1.28
CA GLN A 228 -21.44 -47.86 1.94
C GLN A 228 -21.29 -46.78 3.01
N ASN A 229 -21.22 -47.24 4.26
CA ASN A 229 -21.22 -46.43 5.46
C ASN A 229 -19.79 -45.95 5.75
N TYR A 230 -19.47 -44.71 5.38
CA TYR A 230 -18.24 -44.04 5.82
C TYR A 230 -18.61 -42.91 6.78
N SER A 231 -18.36 -43.14 8.07
CA SER A 231 -18.50 -42.15 9.11
C SER A 231 -17.35 -41.14 9.02
N ALA A 232 -17.62 -39.95 8.51
CA ALA A 232 -16.69 -38.83 8.60
C ALA A 232 -16.86 -38.17 9.97
N TYR A 233 -15.84 -38.30 10.81
CA TYR A 233 -15.73 -37.62 12.10
C TYR A 233 -15.68 -36.11 11.86
N VAL A 234 -16.81 -35.42 12.01
CA VAL A 234 -16.85 -33.95 11.98
C VAL A 234 -16.28 -33.47 13.31
N ALA A 235 -15.02 -33.03 13.29
CA ALA A 235 -14.43 -32.34 14.43
C ALA A 235 -15.28 -31.09 14.77
N PRO A 236 -15.58 -30.85 16.06
CA PRO A 236 -16.29 -29.65 16.48
C PRO A 236 -15.51 -28.41 16.04
N ARG A 237 -16.19 -27.50 15.35
CA ARG A 237 -15.64 -26.19 15.01
C ARG A 237 -15.56 -25.43 16.32
N MET A 238 -14.36 -25.07 16.76
CA MET A 238 -14.19 -24.26 17.96
C MET A 238 -14.95 -22.93 17.79
N PRO A 239 -15.60 -22.42 18.86
CA PRO A 239 -16.21 -21.09 18.83
C PRO A 239 -15.20 -20.07 18.36
N ASN A 240 -15.61 -19.19 17.45
CA ASN A 240 -14.82 -18.03 17.03
C ASN A 240 -14.59 -17.14 18.25
N THR A 241 -13.48 -17.35 18.96
CA THR A 241 -12.96 -16.37 19.92
C THR A 241 -12.42 -15.23 19.08
N GLY A 242 -13.17 -14.15 18.96
CA GLY A 242 -12.89 -13.00 18.10
C GLY A 242 -11.54 -12.34 18.39
N SER A 243 -10.49 -12.93 17.85
CA SER A 243 -9.12 -12.45 17.93
C SER A 243 -8.51 -12.71 16.56
N GLU A 244 -8.39 -11.65 15.77
CA GLU A 244 -7.72 -11.63 14.49
C GLU A 244 -6.24 -12.07 14.66
N PRO A 245 -5.58 -12.59 13.61
CA PRO A 245 -4.17 -12.95 13.70
C PRO A 245 -3.33 -11.69 13.93
N SER A 246 -2.90 -11.47 15.17
CA SER A 246 -2.10 -10.32 15.56
C SER A 246 -0.72 -10.40 14.91
N ASN A 247 -0.45 -9.52 13.96
CA ASN A 247 0.91 -9.31 13.45
C ASN A 247 1.72 -8.59 14.55
N GLY A 248 2.99 -8.96 14.73
CA GLY A 248 3.81 -8.60 15.92
C GLY A 248 3.95 -7.10 16.23
N THR A 249 3.55 -6.22 15.32
CA THR A 249 3.51 -4.77 15.52
C THR A 249 2.36 -4.29 16.41
N GLU A 250 1.22 -4.97 16.48
CA GLU A 250 0.09 -4.55 17.35
C GLU A 250 0.34 -4.84 18.83
N VAL A 251 1.02 -5.96 19.14
CA VAL A 251 1.37 -6.31 20.53
C VAL A 251 2.37 -5.30 21.10
N ALA A 252 3.28 -4.78 20.28
CA ALA A 252 4.22 -3.75 20.71
C ALA A 252 3.51 -2.44 21.09
N PHE A 253 2.49 -2.01 20.34
CA PHE A 253 1.72 -0.81 20.66
C PHE A 253 0.89 -0.96 21.94
N ALA A 254 0.25 -2.13 22.15
CA ALA A 254 -0.49 -2.40 23.37
C ALA A 254 0.43 -2.42 24.61
N VAL A 255 1.61 -3.03 24.51
CA VAL A 255 2.59 -3.07 25.60
C VAL A 255 3.12 -1.68 25.94
N VAL A 256 3.40 -0.83 24.93
CA VAL A 256 3.85 0.55 25.16
C VAL A 256 2.75 1.39 25.82
N LEU A 257 1.48 1.22 25.43
CA LEU A 257 0.35 1.93 26.05
C LEU A 257 0.15 1.53 27.52
N VAL A 258 0.23 0.23 27.82
CA VAL A 258 0.09 -0.27 29.20
C VAL A 258 1.27 0.17 30.08
N LEU A 259 2.50 0.11 29.57
CA LEU A 259 3.68 0.59 30.28
C LEU A 259 3.63 2.11 30.49
N GLY A 260 3.24 2.88 29.47
CA GLY A 260 3.07 4.33 29.56
C GLY A 260 2.04 4.74 30.61
N ALA A 261 0.88 4.07 30.65
CA ALA A 261 -0.14 4.31 31.67
C ALA A 261 0.35 3.95 33.09
N ALA A 262 1.12 2.88 33.24
CA ALA A 262 1.72 2.49 34.52
C ALA A 262 2.74 3.53 35.02
N PHE A 263 3.61 4.04 34.14
CA PHE A 263 4.57 5.10 34.49
C PHE A 263 3.87 6.40 34.89
N MET A 264 2.81 6.79 34.17
CA MET A 264 2.06 8.01 34.47
C MET A 264 1.29 7.93 35.79
N THR A 265 0.83 6.74 36.18
CA THR A 265 0.06 6.54 37.42
C THR A 265 0.95 6.23 38.65
N TYR A 266 2.18 5.77 38.44
CA TYR A 266 3.15 5.46 39.51
C TYR A 266 3.35 6.57 40.56
N PRO A 267 3.57 7.86 40.21
CA PRO A 267 3.76 8.90 41.22
C PRO A 267 2.48 9.19 42.03
N TYR A 268 1.30 8.94 41.48
CA TYR A 268 0.02 9.13 42.16
C TYR A 268 -0.27 8.00 43.15
N VAL A 269 0.02 6.75 42.77
CA VAL A 269 -0.11 5.58 43.67
C VAL A 269 0.86 5.68 44.84
N LYS A 270 2.10 6.12 44.60
CA LYS A 270 3.11 6.33 45.66
C LYS A 270 2.65 7.37 46.69
N LYS A 271 1.96 8.43 46.25
CA LYS A 271 1.39 9.45 47.15
C LYS A 271 0.18 8.93 47.93
N ALA A 272 -0.70 8.13 47.30
CA ALA A 272 -1.86 7.55 47.96
C ALA A 272 -1.47 6.53 49.07
N LEU A 273 -0.46 5.69 48.81
CA LEU A 273 0.02 4.72 49.80
C LEU A 273 0.73 5.38 51.00
N ALA A 274 1.41 6.52 50.79
CA ALA A 274 2.04 7.27 51.87
C ALA A 274 1.04 7.92 52.84
N VAL A 275 -0.22 8.13 52.42
CA VAL A 275 -1.29 8.71 53.24
C VAL A 275 -2.01 7.66 54.08
N VAL A 276 -1.97 6.39 53.68
CA VAL A 276 -2.65 5.28 54.39
C VAL A 276 -1.79 4.68 55.52
N VAL A 277 -0.48 4.91 55.53
CA VAL A 277 0.47 4.37 56.54
C VAL A 277 0.84 5.42 57.61
N ARG A 278 -0.08 6.33 57.95
CA ARG A 278 0.09 7.29 59.05
C ARG A 278 -1.03 7.19 60.06
#